data_AF-A0A7G5F3B0-F1
#
_entry.id   AF-A0A7G5F3B0-F1
#
_cell.length_a   1.000
_cell.length_b   1.000
_cell.length_c   1.000
_cell.angle_alpha   90.00
_cell.angle_beta   90.00
_cell.angle_gamma   90.00
#
_symmetry.space_group_name_H-M   'P 1'
#
loop_
_entity.id
_entity.type
_entity.pdbx_description
1 polymer ?
#
loop_
_entity_poly.entity_id
_entity_poly.type
_entity_poly.pdbx_seq_one_letter_code
_entity_poly.pdbx_strand_id
1 'polypeptide(L)'
;EAGISCGESCVFIPCITGIAGCSCKNKVCYLNHVIAAEAKTMDEHHLLCQSHEDCIKKGTGNFCAPFLEHNVNYGWCFNAQSEGYLLKDFLKIPKTITN
;
A
#
# COMPACT_ATOMS: atom_id res chain seq x y z
N GLU A 1 -10.70 5.76 11.22
CA GLU A 1 -9.56 5.91 10.31
C GLU A 1 -8.30 5.51 11.07
N ALA A 2 -7.83 4.30 10.84
CA ALA A 2 -6.63 3.78 11.48
C ALA A 2 -6.07 2.69 10.58
N GLY A 3 -5.17 3.11 9.68
CA GLY A 3 -4.33 2.16 8.97
C GLY A 3 -3.53 1.29 9.93
N ILE A 4 -3.11 0.10 9.48
CA ILE A 4 -2.25 -0.77 10.28
C ILE A 4 -0.90 -0.08 10.44
N SER A 5 -0.59 0.32 11.67
CA SER A 5 0.69 0.95 12.01
C SER A 5 1.83 -0.06 11.99
N CYS A 6 2.99 0.34 11.48
CA CYS A 6 4.21 -0.48 11.45
C CYS A 6 4.99 -0.45 12.77
N GLY A 7 4.44 0.16 13.82
CA GLY A 7 5.09 0.28 15.13
C GLY A 7 6.20 1.34 15.19
N GLU A 8 6.40 2.10 14.12
CA GLU A 8 7.38 3.17 14.05
C GLU A 8 6.71 4.54 13.97
N SER A 9 7.43 5.57 14.40
CA SER A 9 7.03 6.97 14.23
C SER A 9 8.05 7.70 13.39
N CYS A 10 7.55 8.53 12.49
CA CYS A 10 8.35 9.27 11.54
C CYS A 10 8.46 10.76 11.89
N VAL A 11 8.45 11.08 13.20
CA VAL A 11 8.54 12.47 13.70
C VAL A 11 9.93 13.06 13.43
N PHE A 12 10.97 12.27 13.65
CA PHE A 12 12.38 12.71 13.59
C PHE A 12 13.24 11.88 12.63
N ILE A 13 12.83 10.64 12.37
CA ILE A 13 13.54 9.72 11.48
C ILE A 13 12.57 9.20 10.40
N PRO A 14 13.04 8.88 9.19
CA PRO A 14 12.20 8.17 8.23
C PRO A 14 11.83 6.78 8.76
N CYS A 15 10.73 6.21 8.26
CA CYS A 15 10.33 4.84 8.60
C CYS A 15 11.44 3.86 8.19
N ILE A 16 12.02 3.12 9.15
CA ILE A 16 13.06 2.13 8.86
C ILE A 16 12.46 0.97 8.07
N THR A 17 11.19 0.66 8.35
CA THR A 17 10.35 -0.27 7.60
C THR A 17 9.88 0.27 6.25
N GLY A 18 10.41 1.42 5.78
CA GLY A 18 10.15 1.95 4.44
C GLY A 18 10.43 0.94 3.32
N ILE A 19 11.49 0.13 3.48
CA ILE A 19 11.84 -0.95 2.56
C ILE A 19 10.85 -2.14 2.57
N ALA A 20 10.07 -2.26 3.65
CA ALA A 20 9.10 -3.32 3.88
C ALA A 20 7.66 -2.87 3.59
N GLY A 21 7.47 -1.70 2.96
CA GLY A 21 6.15 -1.25 2.55
C GLY A 21 5.45 -0.31 3.52
N CYS A 22 6.20 0.42 4.35
CA CYS A 22 5.63 1.40 5.27
C CYS A 22 5.92 2.84 4.82
N SER A 23 4.92 3.72 4.92
CA SER A 23 5.07 5.15 4.65
C SER A 23 4.66 5.98 5.85
N CYS A 24 5.27 7.15 5.98
CA CYS A 24 4.98 8.11 7.02
C CYS A 24 3.65 8.84 6.74
N LYS A 25 2.67 8.71 7.62
CA LYS A 25 1.42 9.49 7.59
C LYS A 25 1.12 9.98 8.99
N ASN A 26 0.80 11.26 9.15
CA ASN A 26 0.47 11.85 10.44
C ASN A 26 1.49 11.53 11.57
N LYS A 27 2.79 11.57 11.24
CA LYS A 27 3.92 11.27 12.14
C LYS A 27 4.03 9.81 12.62
N VAL A 28 3.21 8.90 12.09
CA VAL A 28 3.26 7.45 12.36
C VAL A 28 3.52 6.70 11.05
N CYS A 29 4.28 5.62 11.10
CA CYS A 29 4.52 4.78 9.94
C CYS A 29 3.38 3.77 9.78
N TYR A 30 2.76 3.73 8.62
CA TYR A 30 1.65 2.84 8.29
C TYR A 30 1.95 2.02 7.03
N LEU A 31 1.29 0.87 6.89
CA LEU A 31 1.41 0.04 5.69
C LEU A 31 0.82 0.74 4.46
N ASN A 32 1.57 0.73 3.35
CA ASN A 32 1.24 1.37 2.08
C ASN A 32 -0.14 0.95 1.55
N HIS A 33 -0.46 -0.35 1.58
CA HIS A 33 -1.73 -0.85 1.07
C HIS A 33 -2.95 -0.28 1.81
N VAL A 34 -2.82 -0.04 3.12
CA VAL A 34 -3.92 0.51 3.93
C VAL A 34 -4.04 2.00 3.73
N ILE A 35 -2.90 2.71 3.64
CA ILE A 35 -2.89 4.13 3.29
C ILE A 35 -3.57 4.35 1.94
N ALA A 36 -3.26 3.51 0.95
CA ALA A 36 -3.84 3.57 -0.38
C ALA A 36 -5.34 3.22 -0.39
N ALA A 37 -5.79 2.27 0.44
CA ALA A 37 -7.21 1.93 0.61
C ALA A 37 -8.02 3.05 1.29
N GLU A 38 -7.39 3.84 2.18
CA GLU A 38 -8.03 5.00 2.83
C GLU A 38 -7.98 6.28 1.99
N ALA A 39 -7.31 6.27 0.82
CA ALA A 39 -7.20 7.43 -0.05
C ALA A 39 -8.56 7.70 -0.75
N LYS A 40 -9.15 8.88 -0.49
CA LYS A 40 -10.43 9.29 -1.09
C LYS A 40 -10.27 9.93 -2.48
N THR A 41 -9.08 10.39 -2.84
CA THR A 41 -8.81 11.06 -4.13
C THR A 41 -7.41 10.71 -4.67
N MET A 42 -7.24 10.76 -6.01
CA MET A 42 -5.99 10.48 -6.73
C MET A 42 -4.85 11.48 -6.46
N ASP A 43 -5.19 12.70 -6.03
CA ASP A 43 -4.24 13.83 -5.90
C ASP A 43 -3.40 13.76 -4.61
N GLU A 44 -3.89 13.01 -3.60
CA GLU A 44 -3.29 13.04 -2.25
C GLU A 44 -2.28 11.91 -1.96
N HIS A 45 -2.16 10.88 -2.80
CA HIS A 45 -1.32 9.74 -2.47
C HIS A 45 -0.39 9.30 -3.60
N HIS A 46 0.91 9.57 -3.39
CA HIS A 46 2.05 8.99 -4.13
C HIS A 46 2.01 7.45 -4.24
N LEU A 47 1.13 6.79 -3.48
CA LEU A 47 0.94 5.34 -3.44
C LEU A 47 -0.10 4.82 -4.44
N LEU A 48 -0.90 5.68 -5.06
CA LEU A 48 -1.86 5.28 -6.09
C LEU A 48 -1.20 5.21 -7.46
N CYS A 49 -1.67 4.30 -8.32
CA CYS A 49 -1.13 4.09 -9.66
C CYS A 49 -2.18 3.73 -10.68
N GLN A 50 -1.91 4.05 -11.94
CA GLN A 50 -2.69 3.52 -13.07
C GLN A 50 -1.97 2.38 -13.78
N SER A 51 -0.64 2.32 -13.64
CA SER A 51 0.21 1.33 -14.29
C SER A 51 1.45 1.05 -13.45
N HIS A 52 2.14 -0.05 -13.78
CA HIS A 52 3.41 -0.43 -13.14
C HIS A 52 4.48 0.66 -13.26
N GLU A 53 4.54 1.34 -14.41
CA GLU A 53 5.54 2.38 -14.66
C GLU A 53 5.35 3.59 -13.75
N ASP A 54 4.10 3.89 -13.41
CA ASP A 54 3.77 4.99 -12.50
C ASP A 54 4.38 4.77 -11.11
N CYS A 55 4.35 3.54 -10.60
CA CYS A 55 5.01 3.18 -9.35
C CYS A 55 6.53 3.34 -9.39
N ILE A 56 7.14 2.94 -10.52
CA ILE A 56 8.58 3.04 -10.72
C ILE A 56 9.01 4.51 -10.77
N LYS A 57 8.28 5.34 -11.53
CA LYS A 57 8.53 6.79 -11.63
C LYS A 57 8.34 7.50 -10.28
N LYS A 58 7.36 7.08 -9.49
CA LYS A 58 7.10 7.61 -8.15
C LYS A 58 8.09 7.09 -7.09
N GLY A 59 8.79 5.99 -7.37
CA GLY A 59 9.71 5.35 -6.42
C GLY A 59 9.00 4.67 -5.24
N THR A 60 7.71 4.37 -5.39
CA THR A 60 6.84 3.83 -4.32
C THR A 60 6.58 2.34 -4.44
N GLY A 61 7.06 1.73 -5.52
CA GLY A 61 6.95 0.31 -5.79
C GLY A 61 7.36 -0.01 -7.22
N ASN A 62 7.32 -1.28 -7.57
CA ASN A 62 7.52 -1.73 -8.95
C ASN A 62 6.28 -2.42 -9.53
N PHE A 63 5.24 -2.61 -8.70
CA PHE A 63 4.02 -3.27 -9.10
C PHE A 63 2.79 -2.45 -8.72
N CYS A 64 1.81 -2.41 -9.62
CA CYS A 64 0.54 -1.74 -9.41
C CYS A 64 -0.57 -2.80 -9.25
N ALA A 65 -1.05 -3.03 -8.03
CA ALA A 65 -2.18 -3.94 -7.81
C ALA A 65 -3.51 -3.21 -7.87
N PRO A 66 -4.52 -3.79 -8.54
CA PRO A 66 -5.87 -3.26 -8.45
C PRO A 66 -6.44 -3.45 -7.04
N PHE A 67 -7.33 -2.55 -6.63
CA PHE A 67 -8.20 -2.81 -5.48
C PHE A 67 -9.31 -3.78 -5.88
N LEU A 68 -9.74 -4.63 -4.94
CA LEU A 68 -10.84 -5.57 -5.17
C LEU A 68 -12.23 -4.92 -5.09
N GLU A 69 -12.32 -3.65 -4.65
CA GLU A 69 -13.58 -2.92 -4.59
C GLU A 69 -13.92 -2.23 -5.92
N HIS A 70 -15.16 -2.46 -6.38
CA HIS A 70 -15.67 -2.25 -7.74
C HIS A 70 -15.84 -0.78 -8.21
N ASN A 71 -15.23 0.20 -7.55
CA ASN A 71 -15.35 1.63 -7.94
C ASN A 71 -14.02 2.38 -7.98
N VAL A 72 -12.90 1.66 -7.92
CA VAL A 72 -11.58 2.26 -7.91
C VAL A 72 -10.86 1.95 -9.21
N ASN A 73 -10.74 2.95 -10.09
CA ASN A 73 -10.16 2.80 -11.43
C ASN A 73 -8.63 2.88 -11.45
N TYR A 74 -8.03 2.91 -10.26
CA TYR A 74 -6.60 3.00 -10.00
C TYR A 74 -6.20 1.87 -9.05
N GLY A 75 -4.95 1.46 -9.11
CA GLY A 75 -4.34 0.52 -8.19
C GLY A 75 -3.50 1.20 -7.11
N TRP A 76 -2.78 0.38 -6.35
CA TRP A 76 -1.80 0.81 -5.37
C TRP A 76 -0.42 0.22 -5.68
N CYS A 77 0.61 1.01 -5.39
CA CYS A 77 2.00 0.66 -5.59
C CYS A 77 2.54 -0.16 -4.43
N PHE A 78 3.26 -1.23 -4.77
CA PHE A 78 4.09 -1.98 -3.83
C PHE A 78 5.32 -2.56 -4.51
N ASN A 79 6.30 -2.93 -3.70
CA ASN A 79 7.46 -3.67 -4.15
C ASN A 79 7.17 -5.16 -4.12
N ALA A 80 6.95 -5.79 -5.27
CA ALA A 80 6.65 -7.21 -5.36
C ALA A 80 7.75 -8.11 -4.77
N GLN A 81 9.00 -7.63 -4.71
CA GLN A 81 10.13 -8.39 -4.18
C GLN A 81 10.17 -8.40 -2.64
N SER A 82 9.63 -7.35 -2.00
CA SER A 82 9.62 -7.18 -0.53
C SER A 82 8.24 -7.47 0.08
N GLU A 83 7.17 -6.98 -0.56
CA GLU A 83 5.79 -6.99 -0.08
C GLU A 83 4.96 -8.13 -0.70
N GLY A 84 5.42 -8.73 -1.81
CA GLY A 84 4.76 -9.87 -2.45
C GLY A 84 4.77 -11.15 -1.60
N TYR A 85 5.68 -11.26 -0.63
CA TYR A 85 5.70 -12.35 0.34
C TYR A 85 4.61 -12.20 1.41
N LEU A 86 4.36 -10.98 1.90
CA LEU A 86 3.29 -10.69 2.87
C LEU A 86 1.88 -10.83 2.25
N LEU A 87 1.76 -10.61 0.94
CA LEU A 87 0.54 -10.89 0.20
C LEU A 87 0.22 -12.39 0.11
N LYS A 88 1.17 -13.31 0.34
CA LYS A 88 0.86 -14.75 0.37
C LYS A 88 -0.04 -15.13 1.53
N ASP A 89 0.09 -14.46 2.68
CA ASP A 89 -0.78 -14.68 3.84
C ASP A 89 -2.12 -13.95 3.71
N PHE A 90 -2.16 -12.78 3.06
CA PHE A 90 -3.42 -12.07 2.76
C PHE A 90 -4.24 -12.72 1.64
N LEU A 91 -3.60 -13.24 0.57
CA LEU A 91 -4.28 -13.99 -0.50
C LEU A 91 -4.65 -15.41 -0.07
N LYS A 92 -4.21 -15.86 1.10
CA LYS A 92 -4.68 -17.08 1.77
C LYS A 92 -5.97 -16.84 2.56
N ILE A 93 -6.70 -15.76 2.28
CA ILE A 93 -8.15 -15.73 2.54
C ILE A 93 -8.77 -16.84 1.67
N PRO A 94 -9.37 -17.89 2.26
CA PRO A 94 -10.12 -18.83 1.46
C PRO A 94 -11.26 -18.07 0.77
N LYS A 95 -11.41 -18.26 -0.54
CA LYS A 95 -12.71 -18.08 -1.20
C LYS A 95 -13.69 -19.02 -0.50
N THR A 96 -14.30 -18.58 0.57
CA THR A 96 -15.44 -19.25 1.18
C THR A 96 -16.41 -18.18 1.60
N ILE A 97 -17.10 -17.63 0.60
CA ILE A 97 -18.56 -17.60 0.65
C ILE A 97 -19.06 -17.88 -0.78
N THR A 98 -19.17 -19.17 -1.09
CA THR A 98 -20.19 -19.65 -2.02
C THR A 98 -21.52 -19.54 -1.29
N ASN A 99 -22.44 -18.72 -1.78
CA ASN A 99 -23.71 -19.18 -2.34
C ASN A 99 -24.38 -18.04 -3.11
#